data_AF-A0A842IPQ1-F1
#
_entry.id   AF-A0A842IPQ1-F1
#
_cell.length_a   1.000
_cell.length_b   1.000
_cell.length_c   1.000
_cell.angle_alpha   90.00
_cell.angle_beta   90.00
_cell.angle_gamma   90.00
#
_symmetry.space_group_name_H-M   'P 1'
#
loop_
_entity.id
_entity.type
_entity.pdbx_description
1 polymer ?
#
loop_
_entity_poly.entity_id
_entity_poly.type
_entity_poly.pdbx_seq_one_letter_code
_entity_poly.pdbx_strand_id
1 'polypeptide(L)'
;MNIIKMASIEKLKYYLIKTSLGKYLRKTQHLLVFLQLSIYGSSSYDKSKRTVYCISPYKTGTTYLSSLFSSKISAHEPVHYTSWKLLNKNFSKYFIKRMNYLNIKLECSGHWSAFVDDLANDEVAKDLDYICILRSPSSWISSVINYWHIPPLVNFKFDFANEFYWKDTVGVDLKSFNFETNTEENKIIIDKLIEFYFDFTNKTRLLNNVTYISLKEINEKLPIVESLINEKANMANSFKRSNKSKKFEYKNEKIDQEYDQLTKTLLNTVD
;
A
#
# COMPACT_ATOMS: atom_id res chain seq x y z
N MET A 1 -24.34 -23.51 12.83
CA MET A 1 -25.04 -22.25 13.17
C MET A 1 -24.14 -20.99 13.23
N ASN A 2 -22.86 -21.04 12.81
CA ASN A 2 -21.91 -19.92 12.97
C ASN A 2 -21.53 -19.18 11.68
N ILE A 3 -21.57 -19.82 10.50
CA ILE A 3 -21.12 -19.20 9.24
C ILE A 3 -22.09 -18.10 8.76
N ILE A 4 -23.41 -18.33 8.88
CA ILE A 4 -24.44 -17.37 8.46
C ILE A 4 -24.43 -16.11 9.35
N LYS A 5 -24.21 -16.26 10.67
CA LYS A 5 -24.10 -15.13 11.60
C LYS A 5 -22.85 -14.27 11.34
N MET A 6 -21.70 -14.89 11.06
CA MET A 6 -20.47 -14.15 10.72
C MET A 6 -20.62 -13.35 9.43
N ALA A 7 -21.25 -13.91 8.40
CA ALA A 7 -21.52 -13.20 7.15
C ALA A 7 -22.45 -11.98 7.34
N SER A 8 -23.46 -12.09 8.20
CA SER A 8 -24.37 -10.97 8.52
C SER A 8 -23.69 -9.85 9.30
N ILE A 9 -22.77 -10.17 10.22
CA ILE A 9 -21.99 -9.18 10.96
C ILE A 9 -21.04 -8.42 10.03
N GLU A 10 -20.35 -9.10 9.12
CA GLU A 10 -19.45 -8.44 8.16
C GLU A 10 -20.23 -7.55 7.18
N LYS A 11 -21.42 -7.98 6.73
CA LYS A 11 -22.32 -7.14 5.93
C LYS A 11 -22.76 -5.89 6.71
N LEU A 12 -23.12 -6.03 7.99
CA LEU A 12 -23.50 -4.90 8.84
C LEU A 12 -22.33 -3.94 9.05
N LYS A 13 -21.13 -4.44 9.37
CA LYS A 13 -19.91 -3.62 9.48
C LYS A 13 -19.65 -2.85 8.17
N TYR A 14 -19.73 -3.54 7.05
CA TYR A 14 -19.54 -2.93 5.73
C TYR A 14 -20.58 -1.83 5.45
N TYR A 15 -21.85 -2.05 5.82
CA TYR A 15 -22.90 -1.03 5.71
C TYR A 15 -22.64 0.17 6.62
N LEU A 16 -22.28 -0.06 7.89
CA LEU A 16 -22.01 1.00 8.85
C LEU A 16 -20.80 1.87 8.47
N ILE A 17 -19.79 1.28 7.82
CA ILE A 17 -18.62 2.05 7.31
C ILE A 17 -19.03 3.05 6.22
N LYS A 18 -20.15 2.83 5.52
CA LYS A 18 -20.69 3.77 4.52
C LYS A 18 -21.41 4.97 5.12
N THR A 19 -21.79 4.90 6.39
CA THR A 19 -22.50 5.99 7.05
C THR A 19 -21.54 6.89 7.84
N SER A 20 -22.04 7.95 8.46
CA SER A 20 -21.26 8.79 9.39
C SER A 20 -20.74 8.00 10.60
N LEU A 21 -21.35 6.85 10.90
CA LEU A 21 -20.88 5.92 11.94
C LEU A 21 -19.55 5.25 11.57
N GLY A 22 -19.18 5.22 10.29
CA GLY A 22 -17.90 4.67 9.84
C GLY A 22 -16.70 5.29 10.54
N LYS A 23 -16.74 6.61 10.80
CA LYS A 23 -15.68 7.31 11.55
C LYS A 23 -15.55 6.78 12.99
N TYR A 24 -16.67 6.56 13.67
CA TYR A 24 -16.67 6.03 15.03
C TYR A 24 -16.19 4.58 15.07
N LEU A 25 -16.64 3.74 14.13
CA LEU A 25 -16.17 2.36 14.02
C LEU A 25 -14.65 2.29 13.80
N ARG A 26 -14.10 3.12 12.92
CA ARG A 26 -12.65 3.18 12.69
C ARG A 26 -11.90 3.67 13.93
N LYS A 27 -12.42 4.67 14.64
CA LYS A 27 -11.84 5.12 15.93
C LYS A 27 -11.82 4.01 16.98
N THR A 28 -12.91 3.25 17.12
CA THR A 28 -12.96 2.13 18.07
C THR A 28 -11.99 1.02 17.66
N GLN A 29 -11.93 0.65 16.38
CA GLN A 29 -10.94 -0.30 15.86
C GLN A 29 -9.51 0.15 16.14
N HIS A 30 -9.22 1.44 15.93
CA HIS A 30 -7.93 2.02 16.26
C HIS A 30 -7.59 1.88 17.74
N LEU A 31 -8.52 2.23 18.63
CA LEU A 31 -8.29 2.13 20.07
C LEU A 31 -7.98 0.69 20.50
N LEU A 32 -8.72 -0.28 19.98
CA LEU A 32 -8.47 -1.70 20.24
C LEU A 32 -7.07 -2.13 19.78
N VAL A 33 -6.69 -1.78 18.54
CA VAL A 33 -5.36 -2.09 18.01
C VAL A 33 -4.27 -1.36 18.80
N PHE A 34 -4.48 -0.11 19.19
CA PHE A 34 -3.55 0.67 19.99
C PHE A 34 -3.31 0.03 21.37
N LEU A 35 -4.37 -0.42 22.03
CA LEU A 35 -4.27 -1.15 23.30
C LEU A 35 -3.52 -2.48 23.11
N GLN A 36 -3.79 -3.23 22.05
CA GLN A 36 -3.04 -4.46 21.77
C GLN A 36 -1.55 -4.19 21.51
N LEU A 37 -1.22 -3.15 20.74
CA LEU A 37 0.16 -2.71 20.49
C LEU A 37 0.89 -2.25 21.75
N SER A 38 0.16 -1.80 22.77
CA SER A 38 0.76 -1.31 24.03
C SER A 38 1.53 -2.41 24.78
N ILE A 39 1.11 -3.67 24.60
CA ILE A 39 1.71 -4.86 25.20
C ILE A 39 3.07 -5.20 24.55
N TYR A 40 3.30 -4.77 23.31
CA TYR A 40 4.53 -5.06 22.58
C TYR A 40 5.60 -4.01 22.88
N GLY A 41 6.84 -4.48 23.05
CA GLY A 41 8.02 -3.64 23.23
C GLY A 41 8.35 -2.81 22.00
N SER A 42 9.00 -1.67 22.22
CA SER A 42 9.47 -0.76 21.16
C SER A 42 10.99 -0.63 21.07
N SER A 43 11.73 -1.34 21.93
CA SER A 43 13.16 -1.10 22.13
C SER A 43 14.05 -2.04 21.34
N SER A 44 13.50 -3.18 20.91
CA SER A 44 14.26 -4.18 20.16
C SER A 44 13.34 -4.92 19.20
N TYR A 45 13.80 -5.03 17.97
CA TYR A 45 13.24 -5.94 16.99
C TYR A 45 13.88 -7.33 17.15
N ASP A 46 13.04 -8.36 17.14
CA ASP A 46 13.49 -9.75 17.12
C ASP A 46 14.00 -10.10 15.72
N LYS A 47 15.33 -10.10 15.54
CA LYS A 47 15.98 -10.40 14.26
C LYS A 47 15.62 -11.76 13.66
N SER A 48 15.09 -12.70 14.45
CA SER A 48 14.61 -13.98 13.95
C SER A 48 13.30 -13.87 13.16
N LYS A 49 12.58 -12.75 13.29
CA LYS A 49 11.27 -12.49 12.67
C LYS A 49 11.38 -11.53 11.48
N ARG A 50 12.12 -11.95 10.45
CA ARG A 50 12.34 -11.17 9.22
C ARG A 50 11.04 -10.93 8.46
N THR A 51 10.48 -9.72 8.60
CA THR A 51 9.39 -9.22 7.75
C THR A 51 9.98 -8.54 6.53
N VAL A 52 9.58 -9.00 5.35
CA VAL A 52 9.84 -8.33 4.07
C VAL A 52 8.70 -7.36 3.77
N TYR A 53 9.04 -6.17 3.29
CA TYR A 53 8.09 -5.09 3.06
C TYR A 53 7.90 -4.81 1.57
N CYS A 54 6.73 -5.12 1.02
CA CYS A 54 6.31 -4.60 -0.27
C CYS A 54 5.69 -3.21 -0.09
N ILE A 55 6.45 -2.19 -0.44
CA ILE A 55 6.18 -0.77 -0.14
C ILE A 55 5.58 0.01 -1.32
N SER A 56 5.26 -0.66 -2.42
CA SER A 56 4.82 0.02 -3.65
C SER A 56 3.48 0.73 -3.49
N PRO A 57 3.30 1.92 -4.08
CA PRO A 57 2.06 2.69 -4.03
C PRO A 57 0.84 1.87 -4.37
N TYR A 58 -0.35 2.30 -3.92
CA TYR A 58 -1.58 1.62 -4.29
C TYR A 58 -1.68 1.39 -5.80
N LYS A 59 -2.35 0.30 -6.19
CA LYS A 59 -2.57 -0.06 -7.61
C LYS A 59 -1.32 -0.50 -8.36
N THR A 60 -0.24 -0.85 -7.67
CA THR A 60 0.94 -1.49 -8.26
C THR A 60 0.89 -3.01 -8.23
N GLY A 61 -0.05 -3.64 -7.52
CA GLY A 61 -0.15 -5.10 -7.44
C GLY A 61 0.09 -5.68 -6.04
N THR A 62 0.29 -4.85 -5.02
CA THR A 62 0.47 -5.24 -3.62
C THR A 62 -0.59 -6.22 -3.10
N THR A 63 -1.88 -5.97 -3.39
CA THR A 63 -2.97 -6.88 -3.02
C THR A 63 -2.82 -8.26 -3.65
N TYR A 64 -2.41 -8.30 -4.93
CA TYR A 64 -2.21 -9.55 -5.64
C TYR A 64 -1.07 -10.33 -5.01
N LEU A 65 0.09 -9.70 -4.79
CA LEU A 65 1.25 -10.35 -4.19
C LEU A 65 0.91 -10.93 -2.81
N SER A 66 0.26 -10.16 -1.94
CA SER A 66 -0.12 -10.63 -0.62
C SER A 66 -1.06 -11.83 -0.66
N SER A 67 -2.01 -11.84 -1.61
CA SER A 67 -3.00 -12.92 -1.75
C SER A 67 -2.40 -14.27 -2.15
N LEU A 68 -1.17 -14.28 -2.68
CA LEU A 68 -0.49 -15.53 -3.02
C LEU A 68 -0.06 -16.32 -1.78
N PHE A 69 -0.06 -15.71 -0.60
CA PHE A 69 0.33 -16.35 0.66
C PHE A 69 -0.85 -16.37 1.63
N SER A 70 -0.80 -17.28 2.62
CA SER A 70 -1.84 -17.32 3.66
C SER A 70 -1.82 -16.06 4.52
N SER A 71 -2.96 -15.72 5.14
CA SER A 71 -3.06 -14.55 6.02
C SER A 71 -2.18 -14.58 7.27
N LYS A 72 -1.63 -15.76 7.62
CA LYS A 72 -0.63 -15.93 8.69
C LYS A 72 0.78 -15.55 8.23
N ILE A 73 1.04 -15.63 6.92
CA ILE A 73 2.34 -15.37 6.29
C ILE A 73 2.38 -13.93 5.78
N SER A 74 1.31 -13.49 5.11
CA SER A 74 1.23 -12.18 4.48
C SER A 74 -0.06 -11.45 4.81
N ALA A 75 0.03 -10.13 4.86
CA ALA A 75 -1.13 -9.26 4.94
C ALA A 75 -0.99 -8.02 4.04
N HIS A 76 -2.11 -7.61 3.45
CA HIS A 76 -2.23 -6.37 2.69
C HIS A 76 -2.85 -5.28 3.55
N GLU A 77 -2.13 -4.17 3.76
CA GLU A 77 -2.56 -3.04 4.59
C GLU A 77 -2.97 -3.41 6.03
N PRO A 78 -2.21 -4.24 6.77
CA PRO A 78 -2.55 -4.55 8.15
C PRO A 78 -2.45 -3.29 9.03
N VAL A 79 -3.41 -3.14 9.95
CA VAL A 79 -3.54 -2.02 10.91
C VAL A 79 -3.45 -0.62 10.32
N HIS A 80 -3.74 -0.49 9.03
CA HIS A 80 -3.48 0.70 8.21
C HIS A 80 -4.05 2.01 8.78
N TYR A 81 -5.30 2.00 9.26
CA TYR A 81 -5.91 3.17 9.89
C TYR A 81 -5.15 3.62 11.15
N THR A 82 -4.61 2.67 11.92
CA THR A 82 -3.80 2.96 13.10
C THR A 82 -2.41 3.46 12.72
N SER A 83 -1.81 2.93 11.64
CA SER A 83 -0.51 3.37 11.15
C SER A 83 -0.47 4.88 10.91
N TRP A 84 -1.38 5.43 10.12
CA TRP A 84 -1.37 6.89 9.84
C TRP A 84 -1.57 7.75 11.08
N LYS A 85 -2.30 7.27 12.09
CA LYS A 85 -2.53 8.05 13.32
C LYS A 85 -1.29 8.13 14.20
N LEU A 86 -0.31 7.24 14.02
CA LEU A 86 0.81 7.05 14.93
C LEU A 86 2.19 7.22 14.30
N LEU A 87 2.35 6.94 13.00
CA LEU A 87 3.64 7.07 12.29
C LEU A 87 4.24 8.46 12.43
N ASN A 88 3.45 9.51 12.16
CA ASN A 88 3.90 10.91 12.24
C ASN A 88 4.23 11.38 13.68
N LYS A 89 3.93 10.58 14.72
CA LYS A 89 4.21 10.98 16.11
C LYS A 89 5.57 10.50 16.59
N ASN A 90 5.89 9.25 16.31
CA ASN A 90 7.17 8.63 16.64
C ASN A 90 7.35 7.39 15.77
N PHE A 91 7.91 7.61 14.57
CA PHE A 91 8.05 6.60 13.53
C PHE A 91 8.73 5.34 14.08
N SER A 92 9.96 5.48 14.57
CA SER A 92 10.81 4.36 15.03
C SER A 92 10.12 3.49 16.09
N LYS A 93 9.61 4.14 17.15
CA LYS A 93 8.95 3.44 18.27
C LYS A 93 7.70 2.69 17.81
N TYR A 94 6.91 3.30 16.94
CA TYR A 94 5.70 2.70 16.42
C TYR A 94 6.00 1.58 15.42
N PHE A 95 6.97 1.79 14.53
CA PHE A 95 7.40 0.83 13.52
C PHE A 95 7.81 -0.51 14.16
N ILE A 96 8.70 -0.47 15.16
CA ILE A 96 9.15 -1.67 15.90
C ILE A 96 7.97 -2.36 16.63
N LYS A 97 7.11 -1.60 17.30
CA LYS A 97 5.91 -2.17 17.97
C LYS A 97 5.00 -2.87 16.99
N ARG A 98 4.80 -2.24 15.83
CA ARG A 98 3.93 -2.75 14.78
C ARG A 98 4.48 -4.01 14.14
N MET A 99 5.78 -4.06 13.86
CA MET A 99 6.48 -5.28 13.44
C MET A 99 6.26 -6.43 14.42
N ASN A 100 6.54 -6.19 15.70
CA ASN A 100 6.42 -7.18 16.75
C ASN A 100 4.97 -7.69 16.92
N TYR A 101 3.98 -6.79 16.80
CA TYR A 101 2.56 -7.13 16.87
C TYR A 101 2.07 -7.95 15.68
N LEU A 102 2.46 -7.56 14.46
CA LEU A 102 2.00 -8.24 13.26
C LEU A 102 2.64 -9.61 13.11
N ASN A 103 3.95 -9.71 13.34
CA ASN A 103 4.71 -10.96 13.27
C ASN A 103 4.38 -11.78 12.00
N ILE A 104 4.41 -11.09 10.85
CA ILE A 104 4.19 -11.67 9.52
C ILE A 104 5.50 -11.68 8.73
N LYS A 105 5.61 -12.55 7.73
CA LYS A 105 6.81 -12.66 6.89
C LYS A 105 6.79 -11.69 5.71
N LEU A 106 5.60 -11.34 5.21
CA LEU A 106 5.44 -10.41 4.10
C LEU A 106 4.33 -9.39 4.37
N GLU A 107 4.68 -8.13 4.42
CA GLU A 107 3.70 -7.06 4.44
C GLU A 107 3.60 -6.38 3.07
N CYS A 108 2.38 -6.25 2.53
CA CYS A 108 2.14 -5.50 1.31
C CYS A 108 1.27 -4.28 1.60
N SER A 109 1.91 -3.13 1.83
CA SER A 109 1.23 -1.91 2.24
C SER A 109 1.72 -0.75 1.39
N GLY A 110 0.82 -0.19 0.59
CA GLY A 110 1.14 0.94 -0.26
C GLY A 110 1.35 2.24 0.49
N HIS A 111 0.86 2.37 1.73
CA HIS A 111 1.12 3.61 2.49
C HIS A 111 2.60 3.85 2.77
N TRP A 112 3.42 2.80 2.86
CA TRP A 112 4.87 2.94 3.05
C TRP A 112 5.57 3.71 1.93
N SER A 113 4.96 3.78 0.73
CA SER A 113 5.51 4.59 -0.36
C SER A 113 5.60 6.08 -0.05
N ALA A 114 4.86 6.57 0.95
CA ALA A 114 4.96 7.96 1.42
C ALA A 114 5.92 8.15 2.60
N PHE A 115 6.58 7.09 3.09
CA PHE A 115 7.45 7.10 4.27
C PHE A 115 8.85 6.53 3.95
N VAL A 116 9.29 6.59 2.69
CA VAL A 116 10.59 6.01 2.28
C VAL A 116 11.75 6.70 2.99
N ASP A 117 11.68 8.01 3.17
CA ASP A 117 12.70 8.78 3.90
C ASP A 117 12.76 8.34 5.37
N ASP A 118 11.62 8.13 6.03
CA ASP A 118 11.59 7.61 7.41
C ASP A 118 12.16 6.19 7.49
N LEU A 119 11.81 5.32 6.53
CA LEU A 119 12.34 3.95 6.45
C LEU A 119 13.86 3.95 6.24
N ALA A 120 14.40 4.82 5.39
CA ALA A 120 15.83 4.89 5.10
C ALA A 120 16.65 5.48 6.26
N ASN A 121 16.05 6.36 7.06
CA ASN A 121 16.72 7.01 8.19
C ASN A 121 16.54 6.27 9.52
N ASP A 122 15.62 5.32 9.63
CA ASP A 122 15.42 4.52 10.84
C ASP A 122 16.47 3.42 10.98
N GLU A 123 17.00 3.25 12.19
CA GLU A 123 18.09 2.31 12.48
C GLU A 123 17.74 0.85 12.20
N VAL A 124 16.47 0.46 12.39
CA VAL A 124 16.02 -0.91 12.15
C VAL A 124 15.53 -1.05 10.72
N ALA A 125 14.71 -0.10 10.26
CA ALA A 125 14.02 -0.22 8.98
C ALA A 125 15.00 -0.24 7.81
N LYS A 126 16.00 0.64 7.78
CA LYS A 126 16.94 0.77 6.65
C LYS A 126 17.61 -0.55 6.23
N ASP A 127 17.79 -1.47 7.16
CA ASP A 127 18.46 -2.77 6.98
C ASP A 127 17.50 -3.94 6.69
N LEU A 128 16.18 -3.69 6.62
CA LEU A 128 15.20 -4.69 6.22
C LEU A 128 15.20 -4.92 4.70
N ASP A 129 14.50 -5.96 4.26
CA ASP A 129 14.28 -6.19 2.82
C ASP A 129 12.98 -5.60 2.36
N TYR A 130 13.08 -5.00 1.18
CA TYR A 130 11.98 -4.33 0.52
C TYR A 130 11.72 -4.95 -0.84
N ILE A 131 10.45 -4.97 -1.22
CA ILE A 131 10.00 -5.30 -2.57
C ILE A 131 9.34 -4.06 -3.15
N CYS A 132 9.85 -3.61 -4.29
CA CYS A 132 9.24 -2.52 -5.06
C CYS A 132 8.71 -3.05 -6.39
N ILE A 133 7.39 -3.22 -6.46
CA ILE A 133 6.65 -3.48 -7.69
C ILE A 133 6.56 -2.22 -8.54
N LEU A 134 7.10 -2.29 -9.75
CA LEU A 134 7.14 -1.22 -10.73
C LEU A 134 5.99 -1.34 -11.74
N ARG A 135 5.39 -0.21 -12.11
CA ARG A 135 4.31 -0.13 -13.10
C ARG A 135 4.48 1.15 -13.91
N SER A 136 4.14 1.15 -15.19
CA SER A 136 4.25 2.40 -15.98
C SER A 136 3.33 3.50 -15.41
N PRO A 137 3.80 4.76 -15.32
CA PRO A 137 3.02 5.88 -14.79
C PRO A 137 1.65 6.02 -15.45
N SER A 138 1.55 5.94 -16.78
CA SER A 138 0.27 6.06 -17.50
C SER A 138 -0.75 5.02 -17.02
N SER A 139 -0.31 3.76 -16.91
CA SER A 139 -1.14 2.66 -16.44
C SER A 139 -1.51 2.79 -14.96
N TRP A 140 -0.57 3.27 -14.15
CA TRP A 140 -0.75 3.46 -12.73
C TRP A 140 -1.75 4.59 -12.43
N ILE A 141 -1.56 5.78 -13.00
CA ILE A 141 -2.45 6.95 -12.86
C ILE A 141 -3.88 6.60 -13.30
N SER A 142 -4.02 5.99 -14.48
CA SER A 142 -5.32 5.48 -14.94
C SER A 142 -5.96 4.55 -13.91
N SER A 143 -5.18 3.64 -13.33
CA SER A 143 -5.69 2.68 -12.36
C SER A 143 -5.98 3.28 -10.99
N VAL A 144 -5.25 4.33 -10.58
CA VAL A 144 -5.50 5.10 -9.37
C VAL A 144 -6.82 5.83 -9.58
N ILE A 145 -6.89 6.83 -10.45
CA ILE A 145 -8.09 7.66 -10.64
C ILE A 145 -9.37 6.81 -10.76
N ASN A 146 -9.39 5.77 -11.60
CA ASN A 146 -10.58 4.92 -11.72
C ASN A 146 -10.95 4.14 -10.44
N TYR A 147 -9.98 3.73 -9.62
CA TYR A 147 -10.27 2.98 -8.40
C TYR A 147 -10.96 3.85 -7.35
N TRP A 148 -10.48 5.08 -7.10
CA TRP A 148 -11.07 5.95 -6.07
C TRP A 148 -12.49 6.42 -6.42
N HIS A 149 -12.93 6.19 -7.65
CA HIS A 149 -14.28 6.51 -8.13
C HIS A 149 -15.17 5.30 -8.40
N ILE A 150 -14.81 4.10 -7.95
CA ILE A 150 -15.75 2.98 -8.01
C ILE A 150 -16.95 3.27 -7.07
N PRO A 151 -18.19 2.88 -7.45
CA PRO A 151 -19.38 3.24 -6.67
C PRO A 151 -19.30 2.92 -5.17
N PRO A 152 -18.71 1.78 -4.73
CA PRO A 152 -18.53 1.51 -3.31
C PRO A 152 -17.71 2.55 -2.53
N LEU A 153 -16.69 3.17 -3.14
CA LEU A 153 -15.77 4.09 -2.47
C LEU A 153 -16.29 5.54 -2.45
N VAL A 154 -16.94 5.95 -3.55
CA VAL A 154 -17.60 7.27 -3.62
C VAL A 154 -18.68 7.39 -2.54
N ASN A 155 -19.38 6.29 -2.27
CA ASN A 155 -20.44 6.23 -1.26
C ASN A 155 -19.94 6.18 0.19
N PHE A 156 -18.62 6.09 0.44
CA PHE A 156 -18.11 6.19 1.81
C PHE A 156 -18.16 7.64 2.30
N LYS A 157 -19.00 7.91 3.30
CA LYS A 157 -19.00 9.18 4.03
C LYS A 157 -17.70 9.45 4.80
N PHE A 158 -16.90 8.42 5.03
CA PHE A 158 -15.55 8.53 5.61
C PHE A 158 -14.58 7.60 4.88
N ASP A 159 -13.93 8.14 3.85
CA ASP A 159 -12.86 7.46 3.14
C ASP A 159 -11.51 7.84 3.74
N PHE A 160 -11.16 7.13 4.81
CA PHE A 160 -9.95 7.40 5.56
C PHE A 160 -8.66 7.26 4.71
N ALA A 161 -8.66 6.46 3.65
CA ALA A 161 -7.48 6.33 2.80
C ALA A 161 -7.29 7.55 1.90
N ASN A 162 -8.39 8.11 1.38
CA ASN A 162 -8.34 9.40 0.71
C ASN A 162 -7.92 10.52 1.66
N GLU A 163 -8.51 10.59 2.85
CA GLU A 163 -8.20 11.66 3.81
C GLU A 163 -6.76 11.60 4.33
N PHE A 164 -6.34 10.48 4.95
CA PHE A 164 -5.05 10.47 5.65
C PHE A 164 -3.86 10.23 4.73
N TYR A 165 -4.00 9.41 3.69
CA TYR A 165 -2.88 9.12 2.81
C TYR A 165 -2.85 10.07 1.62
N TRP A 166 -3.90 10.09 0.80
CA TRP A 166 -3.84 10.89 -0.42
C TRP A 166 -3.84 12.39 -0.12
N LYS A 167 -4.75 12.89 0.70
CA LYS A 167 -4.84 14.33 1.00
C LYS A 167 -3.77 14.78 1.98
N ASP A 168 -3.74 14.20 3.18
CA ASP A 168 -2.87 14.69 4.25
C ASP A 168 -1.39 14.35 4.01
N THR A 169 -1.07 13.22 3.37
CA THR A 169 0.32 12.77 3.18
C THR A 169 0.85 13.05 1.77
N VAL A 170 0.13 12.65 0.72
CA VAL A 170 0.56 12.86 -0.68
C VAL A 170 0.19 14.25 -1.20
N GLY A 171 -0.80 14.92 -0.59
CA GLY A 171 -1.24 16.25 -1.01
C GLY A 171 -2.23 16.27 -2.18
N VAL A 172 -2.95 15.17 -2.46
CA VAL A 172 -3.91 15.04 -3.57
C VAL A 172 -5.28 14.61 -3.05
N ASP A 173 -6.35 15.31 -3.43
CA ASP A 173 -7.71 14.80 -3.25
C ASP A 173 -8.14 13.99 -4.47
N LEU A 174 -8.04 12.67 -4.39
CA LEU A 174 -8.44 11.82 -5.52
C LEU A 174 -9.95 11.86 -5.76
N LYS A 175 -10.79 12.30 -4.82
CA LYS A 175 -12.25 12.33 -5.00
C LYS A 175 -12.74 13.58 -5.72
N SER A 176 -11.90 14.61 -5.87
CA SER A 176 -12.29 15.81 -6.61
C SER A 176 -12.06 15.70 -8.12
N PHE A 177 -11.47 14.59 -8.59
CA PHE A 177 -11.28 14.37 -10.02
C PHE A 177 -12.61 14.29 -10.78
N ASN A 178 -12.74 15.10 -11.83
CA ASN A 178 -13.96 15.18 -12.64
C ASN A 178 -13.80 14.38 -13.93
N PHE A 179 -14.67 13.39 -14.18
CA PHE A 179 -14.62 12.61 -15.43
C PHE A 179 -15.30 13.27 -16.62
N GLU A 180 -16.18 14.24 -16.39
CA GLU A 180 -17.03 14.84 -17.42
C GLU A 180 -16.32 15.98 -18.13
N THR A 181 -15.38 16.65 -17.45
CA THR A 181 -14.66 17.81 -17.99
C THR A 181 -13.18 17.71 -17.65
N ASN A 182 -12.34 18.20 -18.56
CA ASN A 182 -10.92 18.38 -18.27
C ASN A 182 -10.74 19.72 -17.53
N THR A 183 -10.48 19.65 -16.23
CA THR A 183 -10.34 20.83 -15.37
C THR A 183 -8.86 21.08 -15.04
N GLU A 184 -8.54 22.32 -14.64
CA GLU A 184 -7.21 22.62 -14.07
C GLU A 184 -6.94 21.76 -12.82
N GLU A 185 -7.98 21.47 -12.04
CA GLU A 185 -7.88 20.57 -10.89
C GLU A 185 -7.46 19.15 -11.29
N ASN A 186 -8.02 18.57 -12.36
CA ASN A 186 -7.60 17.27 -12.87
C ASN A 186 -6.12 17.26 -13.28
N LYS A 187 -5.66 18.35 -13.90
CA LYS A 187 -4.26 18.51 -14.29
C LYS A 187 -3.35 18.55 -13.05
N ILE A 188 -3.69 19.35 -12.04
CA ILE A 188 -2.97 19.41 -10.76
C ILE A 188 -2.91 18.03 -10.08
N ILE A 189 -4.02 17.28 -10.09
CA ILE A 189 -4.06 15.92 -9.54
C ILE A 189 -3.10 15.00 -10.30
N ILE A 190 -3.12 15.01 -11.64
CA ILE A 190 -2.25 14.18 -12.47
C ILE A 190 -0.78 14.54 -12.26
N ASP A 191 -0.44 15.83 -12.26
CA ASP A 191 0.93 16.31 -12.08
C ASP A 191 1.49 15.90 -10.72
N LYS A 192 0.70 16.05 -9.63
CA LYS A 192 1.09 15.57 -8.30
C LYS A 192 1.25 14.05 -8.22
N LEU A 193 0.41 13.29 -8.93
CA LEU A 193 0.56 11.83 -8.99
C LEU A 193 1.86 11.44 -9.71
N ILE A 194 2.21 12.11 -10.79
CA ILE A 194 3.48 11.90 -11.51
C ILE A 194 4.65 12.21 -10.58
N GLU A 195 4.67 13.41 -9.97
CA GLU A 195 5.70 13.85 -9.04
C GLU A 195 5.89 12.84 -7.90
N PHE A 196 4.80 12.48 -7.22
CA PHE A 196 4.83 11.50 -6.14
C PHE A 196 5.40 10.15 -6.59
N TYR A 197 4.99 9.65 -7.76
CA TYR A 197 5.41 8.32 -8.22
C TYR A 197 6.89 8.29 -8.60
N PHE A 198 7.40 9.35 -9.23
CA PHE A 198 8.83 9.47 -9.53
C PHE A 198 9.66 9.67 -8.27
N ASP A 199 9.23 10.55 -7.36
CA ASP A 199 9.91 10.82 -6.09
C ASP A 199 10.01 9.55 -5.25
N PHE A 200 8.88 8.85 -5.04
CA PHE A 200 8.86 7.54 -4.37
C PHE A 200 9.87 6.58 -4.98
N THR A 201 9.78 6.36 -6.30
CA THR A 201 10.62 5.36 -6.97
C THR A 201 12.09 5.73 -6.88
N ASN A 202 12.46 7.00 -7.01
CA ASN A 202 13.84 7.45 -6.86
C ASN A 202 14.34 7.29 -5.42
N LYS A 203 13.53 7.66 -4.42
CA LYS A 203 13.88 7.53 -2.99
C LYS A 203 14.08 6.10 -2.54
N THR A 204 13.50 5.10 -3.22
CA THR A 204 13.77 3.70 -2.87
C THR A 204 15.27 3.34 -2.94
N ARG A 205 16.10 4.10 -3.66
CA ARG A 205 17.57 3.96 -3.68
C ARG A 205 18.23 4.20 -2.32
N LEU A 206 17.55 4.88 -1.40
CA LEU A 206 18.05 5.18 -0.07
C LEU A 206 17.94 3.97 0.88
N LEU A 207 17.19 2.93 0.49
CA LEU A 207 17.03 1.71 1.27
C LEU A 207 18.13 0.71 0.89
N ASN A 208 18.65 -0.03 1.89
CA ASN A 208 19.82 -0.89 1.67
C ASN A 208 19.50 -2.13 0.82
N ASN A 209 18.34 -2.75 1.03
CA ASN A 209 17.99 -4.01 0.38
C ASN A 209 16.64 -3.89 -0.35
N VAL A 210 16.66 -3.60 -1.66
CA VAL A 210 15.43 -3.47 -2.46
C VAL A 210 15.45 -4.43 -3.64
N THR A 211 14.43 -5.30 -3.70
CA THR A 211 14.13 -6.12 -4.88
C THR A 211 13.10 -5.39 -5.74
N TYR A 212 13.48 -5.00 -6.95
CA TYR A 212 12.57 -4.41 -7.94
C TYR A 212 11.91 -5.49 -8.81
N ILE A 213 10.59 -5.42 -8.98
CA ILE A 213 9.83 -6.37 -9.79
C ILE A 213 8.86 -5.61 -10.70
N SER A 214 8.96 -5.78 -12.01
CA SER A 214 7.92 -5.28 -12.91
C SER A 214 6.58 -5.98 -12.63
N LEU A 215 5.48 -5.25 -12.53
CA LEU A 215 4.14 -5.82 -12.33
C LEU A 215 3.78 -6.86 -13.41
N LYS A 216 4.29 -6.69 -14.63
CA LYS A 216 4.06 -7.65 -15.73
C LYS A 216 4.77 -8.98 -15.51
N GLU A 217 5.87 -8.96 -14.76
CA GLU A 217 6.76 -10.10 -14.51
C GLU A 217 6.56 -10.70 -13.11
N ILE A 218 5.58 -10.23 -12.34
CA ILE A 218 5.40 -10.62 -10.94
C ILE A 218 5.26 -12.14 -10.74
N ASN A 219 4.69 -12.85 -11.72
CA ASN A 219 4.57 -14.31 -11.68
C ASN A 219 5.91 -15.00 -11.96
N GLU A 220 6.66 -14.48 -12.92
CA GLU A 220 7.99 -14.99 -13.30
C GLU A 220 9.00 -14.77 -12.16
N LYS A 221 8.93 -13.61 -11.50
CA LYS A 221 9.80 -13.23 -10.39
C LYS A 221 9.29 -13.69 -9.02
N LEU A 222 8.18 -14.43 -8.96
CA LEU A 222 7.62 -14.97 -7.72
C LEU A 222 8.62 -15.84 -6.93
N PRO A 223 9.47 -16.69 -7.55
CA PRO A 223 10.48 -17.47 -6.81
C PRO A 223 11.46 -16.62 -5.99
N ILE A 224 11.74 -15.37 -6.42
CA ILE A 224 12.59 -14.44 -5.65
C ILE A 224 11.88 -14.06 -4.35
N VAL A 225 10.60 -13.72 -4.43
CA VAL A 225 9.78 -13.40 -3.25
C VAL A 225 9.68 -14.60 -2.31
N GLU A 226 9.42 -15.79 -2.84
CA GLU A 226 9.39 -17.04 -2.05
C GLU A 226 10.69 -17.27 -1.28
N SER A 227 11.83 -17.01 -1.92
CA SER A 227 13.16 -17.13 -1.30
C SER A 227 13.37 -16.10 -0.20
N LEU A 228 12.99 -14.84 -0.43
CA LEU A 228 13.15 -13.76 0.56
C LEU A 228 12.39 -14.02 1.86
N ILE A 229 11.18 -14.59 1.76
CA ILE A 229 10.32 -14.84 2.93
C ILE A 229 10.37 -16.29 3.43
N ASN A 230 11.08 -17.17 2.72
CA ASN A 230 11.15 -18.61 2.94
C ASN A 230 9.75 -19.24 3.10
N GLU A 231 8.90 -19.03 2.10
CA GLU A 231 7.54 -19.58 2.00
C GLU A 231 7.16 -19.83 0.55
N LYS A 232 6.30 -20.82 0.30
CA LYS A 232 5.78 -21.10 -1.04
C LYS A 232 4.47 -20.37 -1.29
N ALA A 233 4.38 -19.77 -2.47
CA ALA A 233 3.17 -19.14 -2.94
C ALA A 233 2.14 -20.20 -3.36
N ASN A 234 0.87 -19.87 -3.20
CA ASN A 234 -0.24 -20.66 -3.70
C ASN A 234 -1.05 -19.82 -4.69
N MET A 235 -0.88 -20.12 -5.97
CA MET A 235 -1.59 -19.43 -7.05
C MET A 235 -3.11 -19.60 -6.99
N ALA A 236 -3.62 -20.65 -6.36
CA ALA A 236 -5.06 -20.86 -6.17
C ALA A 236 -5.67 -19.81 -5.20
N ASN A 237 -4.88 -19.21 -4.33
CA ASN A 237 -5.32 -18.13 -3.44
C ASN A 237 -5.33 -16.75 -4.13
N SER A 238 -4.85 -16.69 -5.37
CA SER A 238 -4.60 -15.42 -6.03
C SER A 238 -5.88 -14.59 -6.18
N PHE A 239 -5.79 -13.32 -5.79
CA PHE A 239 -6.89 -12.38 -5.85
C PHE A 239 -6.46 -11.12 -6.59
N LYS A 240 -7.09 -10.90 -7.76
CA LYS A 240 -6.96 -9.65 -8.51
C LYS A 240 -8.28 -8.90 -8.45
N ARG A 241 -8.24 -7.67 -7.94
CA ARG A 241 -9.40 -6.78 -8.01
C ARG A 241 -9.48 -6.17 -9.41
N SER A 242 -10.32 -6.74 -10.27
CA SER A 242 -10.65 -6.13 -11.56
C SER A 242 -11.60 -4.95 -11.36
N ASN A 243 -11.29 -3.81 -11.98
CA ASN A 243 -12.25 -2.72 -12.08
C ASN A 243 -13.13 -2.99 -13.30
N LYS A 244 -14.44 -3.15 -13.10
CA LYS A 244 -15.39 -3.56 -14.15
C LYS A 244 -15.75 -2.44 -15.12
N SER A 245 -15.56 -1.18 -14.72
CA SER A 245 -15.73 -0.02 -15.60
C SER A 245 -14.57 0.94 -15.41
N LYS A 246 -13.86 1.24 -16.51
CA LYS A 246 -12.87 2.32 -16.56
C LYS A 246 -13.54 3.50 -17.27
N LYS A 247 -13.58 4.65 -16.60
CA LYS A 247 -14.11 5.91 -17.15
C LYS A 247 -13.01 6.84 -17.64
N PHE A 248 -11.77 6.62 -17.16
CA PHE A 248 -10.63 7.47 -17.46
C PHE A 248 -9.45 6.67 -17.97
N GLU A 249 -8.72 7.23 -18.92
CA GLU A 249 -7.47 6.70 -19.41
C GLU A 249 -6.48 7.86 -19.56
N TYR A 250 -5.33 7.71 -18.93
CA TYR A 250 -4.20 8.60 -19.03
C TYR A 250 -3.12 7.93 -19.86
N LYS A 251 -2.61 8.64 -20.87
CA LYS A 251 -1.51 8.19 -21.72
C LYS A 251 -0.54 9.35 -21.93
N ASN A 252 0.71 9.15 -21.52
CA ASN A 252 1.79 10.09 -21.77
C ASN A 252 3.09 9.31 -22.02
N GLU A 253 3.44 9.15 -23.30
CA GLU A 253 4.58 8.34 -23.73
C GLU A 253 5.91 8.91 -23.25
N LYS A 254 6.03 10.23 -23.16
CA LYS A 254 7.25 10.88 -22.64
C LYS A 254 7.49 10.51 -21.17
N ILE A 255 6.45 10.63 -20.33
CA ILE A 255 6.54 10.28 -18.90
C ILE A 255 6.81 8.77 -18.72
N ASP A 256 6.18 7.92 -19.51
CA ASP A 256 6.46 6.47 -19.44
C ASP A 256 7.92 6.17 -19.84
N GLN A 257 8.45 6.81 -20.89
CA GLN A 257 9.84 6.65 -21.31
C GLN A 257 10.85 7.14 -20.26
N GLU A 258 10.60 8.30 -19.64
CA GLU A 258 11.42 8.83 -18.54
C GLU A 258 11.43 7.86 -17.35
N TYR A 259 10.29 7.27 -17.02
CA TYR A 259 10.18 6.29 -15.95
C TYR A 259 10.86 4.96 -16.30
N ASP A 260 10.76 4.51 -17.55
CA ASP A 260 11.46 3.32 -18.03
C ASP A 260 12.99 3.50 -17.94
N GLN A 261 13.50 4.70 -18.20
CA GLN A 261 14.93 5.01 -18.00
C GLN A 261 15.32 4.93 -16.52
N LEU A 262 14.53 5.58 -15.64
CA LEU A 262 14.76 5.53 -14.18
C LEU A 262 14.80 4.08 -13.67
N THR A 263 13.83 3.27 -14.07
CA THR A 263 13.69 1.89 -13.58
C THR A 263 14.74 0.94 -14.15
N LYS A 264 15.21 1.14 -15.39
CA LYS A 264 16.36 0.40 -15.94
C LYS A 264 17.63 0.62 -15.11
N THR A 265 17.89 1.87 -14.69
CA THR A 265 19.03 2.14 -13.81
C THR A 265 18.90 1.41 -12.48
N LEU A 266 17.69 1.34 -11.90
CA LEU A 266 17.43 0.63 -10.64
C LEU A 266 17.60 -0.88 -10.74
N LEU A 267 17.15 -1.47 -11.85
CA LEU A 267 17.27 -2.92 -12.10
C LEU A 267 18.72 -3.34 -12.33
N ASN A 268 19.54 -2.47 -12.92
CA ASN A 268 20.95 -2.76 -13.23
C ASN A 268 21.91 -2.51 -12.06
N THR A 269 21.44 -1.98 -10.93
CA THR A 269 22.25 -1.75 -9.71
C THR A 269 22.29 -2.96 -8.75
N VAL A 270 21.74 -4.11 -9.15
CA VAL A 270 21.59 -5.31 -8.28
C VAL A 270 22.51 -6.48 -8.73
N ASP A 271 23.58 -6.18 -9.49
CA ASP A 271 24.64 -7.15 -9.83
C ASP A 271 25.89 -6.96 -8.96
#